data_AF-A0A1I6X7K1-F1
#
_entry.id   AF-A0A1I6X7K1-F1
#
_cell.length_a   1.000
_cell.length_b   1.000
_cell.length_c   1.000
_cell.angle_alpha   90.00
_cell.angle_beta   90.00
_cell.angle_gamma   90.00
#
_symmetry.space_group_name_H-M   'P 1'
#
loop_
_entity.id
_entity.type
_entity.pdbx_description
1 polymer ?
#
loop_
_entity_poly.entity_id
_entity_poly.type
_entity_poly.pdbx_seq_one_letter_code
_entity_poly.pdbx_strand_id
1 'polypeptide(L)'
;MDSLEVFAVESAIPSEQEFYRKIIEDNMASLRLAPAIGRIKVVLRPEDSLFQMAIILRDVGTRVTTIDIADVEAKPVAGEIIISIKKEQYIPELLRKLWERYGRANISQPDRWTVAISTDRAEEEASFLKDMVVADPRHRLHENLVDFAIRITPEGFRVRYHLYKGNKFIFVASEEALKHEWIEETETMLEKLMEGGKT
;
A
#
# COMPACT_ATOMS: atom_id res chain seq x y z
N MET A 1 10.51 -0.79 -16.38
CA MET A 1 10.41 -1.12 -14.95
C MET A 1 11.27 -0.08 -14.26
N ASP A 2 10.71 0.81 -13.45
CA ASP A 2 11.56 1.71 -12.66
C ASP A 2 12.48 0.84 -11.81
N SER A 3 13.79 0.98 -12.03
CA SER A 3 14.76 0.16 -11.34
C SER A 3 14.68 0.45 -9.84
N LEU A 4 14.56 -0.60 -9.04
CA LEU A 4 14.77 -0.51 -7.60
C LEU A 4 16.13 0.13 -7.32
N GLU A 5 16.19 1.04 -6.36
CA GLU A 5 17.46 1.66 -5.93
C GLU A 5 18.39 0.61 -5.34
N VAL A 6 17.83 -0.32 -4.58
CA VAL A 6 18.55 -1.48 -4.03
C VAL A 6 17.66 -2.72 -4.12
N PHE A 7 18.21 -3.80 -4.66
CA PHE A 7 17.62 -5.13 -4.63
C PHE A 7 18.71 -6.13 -4.26
N ALA A 8 18.72 -6.55 -2.98
CA ALA A 8 19.64 -7.54 -2.45
C ALA A 8 18.89 -8.81 -1.99
N VAL A 9 19.42 -9.97 -2.37
CA VAL A 9 19.01 -11.28 -1.87
C VAL A 9 20.26 -11.98 -1.38
N GLU A 10 20.29 -12.33 -0.10
CA GLU A 10 21.40 -13.05 0.52
C GLU A 10 20.91 -14.43 0.96
N SER A 11 21.58 -15.47 0.50
CA SER A 11 21.46 -16.85 0.99
C SER A 11 22.87 -17.43 1.11
N ALA A 12 23.06 -18.39 2.02
CA ALA A 12 24.29 -19.19 2.10
C ALA A 12 24.55 -19.99 0.80
N ILE A 13 23.49 -20.27 0.01
CA ILE A 13 23.56 -21.06 -1.22
C ILE A 13 23.37 -20.13 -2.43
N PRO A 14 24.40 -19.94 -3.29
CA PRO A 14 24.33 -19.00 -4.42
C PRO A 14 23.20 -19.30 -5.41
N SER A 15 22.92 -20.58 -5.70
CA SER A 15 21.84 -20.97 -6.60
C SER A 15 20.45 -20.60 -6.07
N GLU A 16 20.28 -20.48 -4.75
CA GLU A 16 19.02 -20.03 -4.16
C GLU A 16 18.83 -18.53 -4.32
N GLN A 17 19.91 -17.74 -4.38
CA GLN A 17 19.83 -16.27 -4.48
C GLN A 17 19.17 -15.85 -5.80
N GLU A 18 19.61 -16.42 -6.92
CA GLU A 18 19.02 -16.12 -8.24
C GLU A 18 17.57 -16.60 -8.35
N PHE A 19 17.29 -17.79 -7.81
CA PHE A 19 15.94 -18.35 -7.78
C PHE A 19 14.98 -17.49 -6.96
N TYR A 20 15.38 -17.10 -5.74
CA TYR A 20 14.56 -16.22 -4.88
C TYR A 20 14.41 -14.83 -5.45
N ARG A 21 15.46 -14.26 -6.07
CA ARG A 21 15.36 -12.98 -6.77
C ARG A 21 14.22 -13.02 -7.79
N LYS A 22 14.11 -14.09 -8.58
CA LYS A 22 13.05 -14.25 -9.57
C LYS A 22 11.66 -14.38 -8.92
N ILE A 23 11.53 -15.17 -7.84
CA ILE A 23 10.27 -15.28 -7.09
C ILE A 23 9.81 -13.90 -6.58
N ILE A 24 10.73 -13.12 -6.04
CA ILE A 24 10.48 -11.78 -5.52
C ILE A 24 10.04 -10.85 -6.67
N GLU A 25 10.72 -10.89 -7.82
CA GLU A 25 10.35 -10.10 -9.01
C GLU A 25 8.95 -10.44 -9.53
N ASP A 26 8.64 -11.72 -9.68
CA ASP A 26 7.35 -12.19 -10.19
C ASP A 26 6.20 -11.80 -9.26
N ASN A 27 6.37 -11.96 -7.95
CA ASN A 27 5.36 -11.57 -6.96
C ASN A 27 5.21 -10.04 -6.86
N MET A 28 6.31 -9.29 -6.95
CA MET A 28 6.28 -7.83 -6.93
C MET A 28 5.55 -7.28 -8.17
N ALA A 29 5.75 -7.90 -9.34
CA ALA A 29 5.03 -7.57 -10.56
C ALA A 29 3.54 -7.91 -10.46
N SER A 30 3.20 -9.10 -9.94
CA SER A 30 1.82 -9.56 -9.73
C SER A 30 1.00 -8.59 -8.87
N LEU A 31 1.59 -8.12 -7.76
CA LEU A 31 0.95 -7.20 -6.82
C LEU A 31 1.14 -5.71 -7.17
N ARG A 32 1.79 -5.41 -8.31
CA ARG A 32 2.09 -4.05 -8.78
C ARG A 32 2.82 -3.20 -7.73
N LEU A 33 3.73 -3.82 -6.99
CA LEU A 33 4.48 -3.19 -5.90
C LEU A 33 5.74 -2.46 -6.36
N ALA A 34 6.24 -2.76 -7.56
CA ALA A 34 7.49 -2.19 -8.08
C ALA A 34 7.56 -0.63 -8.04
N PRO A 35 6.49 0.12 -8.35
CA PRO A 35 6.53 1.59 -8.25
C PRO A 35 6.56 2.11 -6.81
N ALA A 36 6.09 1.32 -5.84
CA ALA A 36 6.01 1.70 -4.44
C ALA A 36 7.28 1.35 -3.66
N ILE A 37 7.98 0.28 -4.06
CA ILE A 37 9.21 -0.17 -3.41
C ILE A 37 10.39 0.63 -3.96
N GLY A 38 11.16 1.26 -3.07
CA GLY A 38 12.42 1.92 -3.41
C GLY A 38 13.59 0.94 -3.25
N ARG A 39 13.63 0.26 -2.10
CA ARG A 39 14.70 -0.68 -1.73
C ARG A 39 14.14 -1.92 -1.09
N ILE A 40 14.74 -3.07 -1.40
CA ILE A 40 14.42 -4.34 -0.78
C ILE A 40 15.71 -5.11 -0.49
N LYS A 41 15.77 -5.70 0.71
CA LYS A 41 16.76 -6.70 1.09
C LYS A 41 16.05 -7.90 1.70
N VAL A 42 16.40 -9.09 1.21
CA VAL A 42 15.94 -10.38 1.73
C VAL A 42 17.15 -11.21 2.14
N VAL A 43 17.06 -11.86 3.30
CA VAL A 43 18.06 -12.79 3.83
C VAL A 43 17.39 -14.11 4.15
N LEU A 44 17.99 -15.20 3.65
CA LEU A 44 17.58 -16.58 3.90
C LEU A 44 18.71 -17.29 4.66
N ARG A 45 18.37 -17.86 5.82
CA ARG A 45 19.26 -18.74 6.59
C ARG A 45 18.58 -20.11 6.76
N PRO A 46 18.82 -21.06 5.84
CA PRO A 46 18.21 -22.38 5.92
C PRO A 46 18.56 -23.14 7.21
N GLU A 47 19.80 -23.01 7.69
CA GLU A 47 20.28 -23.67 8.93
C GLU A 47 19.50 -23.24 10.19
N ASP A 48 19.00 -22.00 10.19
CA ASP A 48 18.22 -21.43 11.28
C ASP A 48 16.70 -21.50 11.02
N SER A 49 16.27 -22.08 9.89
CA SER A 49 14.91 -21.97 9.36
C SER A 49 14.39 -20.53 9.44
N LEU A 50 15.18 -19.57 8.94
CA LEU A 50 14.88 -18.14 9.06
C LEU A 50 14.80 -17.42 7.71
N PHE A 51 13.74 -16.63 7.58
CA PHE A 51 13.49 -15.69 6.50
C PHE A 51 13.37 -14.28 7.06
N GLN A 52 14.16 -13.34 6.54
CA GLN A 52 14.13 -11.93 6.92
C GLN A 52 13.99 -11.05 5.69
N MET A 53 13.16 -10.02 5.79
CA MET A 53 12.96 -9.04 4.73
C MET A 53 12.84 -7.64 5.30
N ALA A 54 13.48 -6.68 4.64
CA ALA A 54 13.36 -5.25 4.89
C ALA A 54 13.08 -4.53 3.58
N ILE A 55 12.11 -3.62 3.63
CA ILE A 55 11.69 -2.80 2.50
C ILE A 55 11.67 -1.33 2.93
N ILE A 56 12.23 -0.49 2.07
CA ILE A 56 12.02 0.96 2.10
C ILE A 56 11.16 1.32 0.91
N LEU A 57 10.00 1.89 1.19
CA LEU A 57 9.09 2.41 0.19
C LEU A 57 9.59 3.76 -0.30
N ARG A 58 9.34 4.02 -1.59
CA ARG A 58 9.35 5.38 -2.14
C ARG A 58 8.30 6.20 -1.42
N ASP A 59 8.30 7.52 -1.61
CA ASP A 59 7.25 8.36 -1.08
C ASP A 59 5.92 8.01 -1.77
N VAL A 60 5.19 7.09 -1.16
CA VAL A 60 3.87 6.65 -1.57
C VAL A 60 2.91 7.72 -1.13
N GLY A 61 2.29 8.34 -2.14
CA GLY A 61 1.49 9.56 -2.02
C GLY A 61 0.59 9.59 -0.79
N THR A 62 0.37 10.79 -0.27
CA THR A 62 -0.45 11.00 0.92
C THR A 62 -1.89 10.53 0.71
N ARG A 63 -2.57 10.29 1.84
CA ARG A 63 -4.03 10.11 1.90
C ARG A 63 -4.71 11.16 1.02
N VAL A 64 -5.58 10.72 0.12
CA VAL A 64 -6.27 11.58 -0.85
C VAL A 64 -7.71 11.75 -0.39
N THR A 65 -8.09 12.99 -0.11
CA THR A 65 -9.45 13.40 0.25
C THR A 65 -10.23 13.86 -0.98
N THR A 66 -11.55 14.05 -0.84
CA THR A 66 -12.37 14.56 -1.94
C THR A 66 -11.91 15.94 -2.40
N ILE A 67 -11.54 16.84 -1.48
CA ILE A 67 -11.09 18.20 -1.85
C ILE A 67 -9.76 18.20 -2.62
N ASP A 68 -8.93 17.17 -2.45
CA ASP A 68 -7.68 17.01 -3.22
C ASP A 68 -7.93 16.68 -4.70
N ILE A 69 -9.14 16.23 -5.04
CA ILE A 69 -9.47 15.68 -6.37
C ILE A 69 -10.70 16.32 -7.00
N ALA A 70 -11.50 17.09 -6.27
CA ALA A 70 -12.77 17.64 -6.71
C ALA A 70 -13.20 18.86 -5.87
N ASP A 71 -14.06 19.71 -6.43
CA ASP A 71 -14.80 20.72 -5.67
C ASP A 71 -16.14 20.14 -5.20
N VAL A 72 -16.58 20.52 -4.00
CA VAL A 72 -17.84 20.06 -3.40
C VAL A 72 -18.71 21.27 -3.08
N GLU A 73 -19.87 21.35 -3.74
CA GLU A 73 -20.85 22.43 -3.60
C GLU A 73 -22.19 21.86 -3.07
N ALA A 74 -22.68 22.42 -1.97
CA ALA A 74 -24.03 22.11 -1.48
C ALA A 74 -25.06 23.00 -2.19
N LYS A 75 -26.19 22.41 -2.58
CA LYS A 75 -27.39 23.11 -3.08
C LYS A 75 -28.58 22.77 -2.17
N PRO A 76 -28.69 23.41 -0.99
CA PRO A 76 -29.67 23.03 0.04
C PRO A 76 -31.12 23.16 -0.44
N VAL A 77 -31.41 24.20 -1.24
CA VAL A 77 -32.74 24.43 -1.81
C VAL A 77 -33.14 23.32 -2.80
N ALA A 78 -32.18 22.76 -3.54
CA ALA A 78 -32.42 21.67 -4.47
C ALA A 78 -32.36 20.28 -3.80
N GLY A 79 -31.90 20.20 -2.54
CA GLY A 79 -31.65 18.91 -1.88
C GLY A 79 -30.52 18.12 -2.56
N GLU A 80 -29.48 18.81 -3.03
CA GLU A 80 -28.41 18.20 -3.80
C GLU A 80 -27.02 18.64 -3.36
N ILE A 81 -26.02 17.79 -3.63
CA ILE A 81 -24.59 18.13 -3.56
C ILE A 81 -23.99 17.85 -4.92
N ILE A 82 -23.24 18.82 -5.46
CA ILE A 82 -22.51 18.68 -6.72
C ILE A 82 -21.03 18.51 -6.42
N ILE A 83 -20.44 17.46 -6.98
CA ILE A 83 -19.01 17.19 -6.94
C ILE A 83 -18.43 17.37 -8.34
N SER A 84 -17.54 18.36 -8.51
CA SER A 84 -16.85 18.65 -9.78
C SER A 84 -15.42 18.13 -9.73
N ILE A 85 -15.16 17.04 -10.44
CA ILE A 85 -13.93 16.24 -10.37
C ILE A 85 -12.84 16.85 -11.25
N LYS A 86 -11.62 16.93 -10.70
CA LYS A 86 -10.40 17.46 -11.33
C LYS A 86 -9.37 16.37 -11.66
N LYS A 87 -9.37 15.24 -10.93
CA LYS A 87 -8.40 14.14 -11.11
C LYS A 87 -9.08 12.83 -11.46
N GLU A 88 -9.02 12.48 -12.75
CA GLU A 88 -9.76 11.36 -13.33
C GLU A 88 -9.44 10.00 -12.69
N GLN A 89 -8.17 9.76 -12.36
CA GLN A 89 -7.70 8.48 -11.83
C GLN A 89 -8.39 8.04 -10.52
N TYR A 90 -9.06 8.97 -9.82
CA TYR A 90 -9.76 8.70 -8.57
C TYR A 90 -11.29 8.57 -8.74
N ILE A 91 -11.84 8.80 -9.94
CA ILE A 91 -13.30 8.69 -10.20
C ILE A 91 -13.85 7.34 -9.75
N PRO A 92 -13.24 6.18 -10.08
CA PRO A 92 -13.82 4.89 -9.70
C PRO A 92 -13.88 4.68 -8.18
N GLU A 93 -12.85 5.10 -7.45
CA GLU A 93 -12.79 5.02 -5.99
C GLU A 93 -13.81 5.95 -5.32
N LEU A 94 -13.92 7.18 -5.82
CA LEU A 94 -14.89 8.16 -5.34
C LEU A 94 -16.30 7.62 -5.51
N LEU A 95 -16.67 7.19 -6.72
CA LEU A 95 -18.01 6.66 -7.02
C LEU A 95 -18.35 5.44 -6.15
N ARG A 96 -17.41 4.51 -5.97
CA ARG A 96 -17.60 3.34 -5.10
C ARG A 96 -17.98 3.75 -3.67
N LYS A 97 -17.24 4.68 -3.08
CA LYS A 97 -17.49 5.18 -1.72
C LYS A 97 -18.81 5.94 -1.60
N LEU A 98 -19.14 6.75 -2.61
CA LEU A 98 -20.41 7.46 -2.66
C LEU A 98 -21.60 6.48 -2.75
N TRP A 99 -21.49 5.44 -3.58
CA TRP A 99 -22.51 4.39 -3.66
C TRP A 99 -22.65 3.59 -2.37
N GLU A 100 -21.54 3.28 -1.68
CA GLU A 100 -21.57 2.61 -0.38
C GLU A 100 -22.29 3.46 0.69
N ARG A 101 -22.11 4.79 0.67
CA ARG A 101 -22.70 5.69 1.66
C ARG A 101 -24.14 6.09 1.36
N TYR A 102 -24.43 6.52 0.14
CA TYR A 102 -25.72 7.12 -0.24
C TYR A 102 -26.61 6.18 -1.04
N GLY A 103 -26.06 5.05 -1.53
CA GLY A 103 -26.77 4.14 -2.43
C GLY A 103 -26.76 4.63 -3.87
N ARG A 104 -26.74 3.70 -4.83
CA ARG A 104 -26.68 4.02 -6.27
C ARG A 104 -27.85 4.88 -6.76
N ALA A 105 -29.04 4.73 -6.18
CA ALA A 105 -30.23 5.47 -6.59
C ALA A 105 -30.15 6.97 -6.31
N ASN A 106 -29.36 7.38 -5.33
CA ASN A 106 -29.20 8.79 -4.92
C ASN A 106 -27.98 9.46 -5.56
N ILE A 107 -27.27 8.74 -6.44
CA ILE A 107 -26.07 9.23 -7.13
C ILE A 107 -26.37 9.26 -8.62
N SER A 108 -26.28 10.45 -9.22
CA SER A 108 -26.29 10.60 -10.68
C SER A 108 -24.94 11.14 -11.16
N GLN A 109 -24.53 10.72 -12.35
CA GLN A 109 -23.33 11.21 -13.01
C GLN A 109 -23.74 11.79 -14.38
N PRO A 110 -24.13 13.08 -14.43
CA PRO A 110 -24.59 13.71 -15.66
C PRO A 110 -23.53 13.69 -16.77
N ASP A 111 -22.27 13.79 -16.39
CA ASP A 111 -21.11 13.71 -17.27
C ASP A 111 -19.91 13.09 -16.53
N ARG A 112 -18.81 12.83 -17.26
CA ARG A 112 -17.61 12.16 -16.71
C ARG A 112 -17.02 12.85 -15.47
N TRP A 113 -17.11 14.17 -15.38
CA TRP A 113 -16.46 15.00 -14.38
C TRP A 113 -17.41 15.48 -13.28
N THR A 114 -18.71 15.25 -13.42
CA THR A 114 -19.71 15.76 -12.48
C THR A 114 -20.46 14.62 -11.82
N VAL A 115 -20.55 14.64 -10.49
CA VAL A 115 -21.41 13.74 -9.71
C VAL A 115 -22.39 14.58 -8.91
N ALA A 116 -23.68 14.25 -9.00
CA ALA A 116 -24.73 14.84 -8.18
C ALA A 116 -25.25 13.82 -7.18
N ILE A 117 -25.42 14.26 -5.93
CA ILE A 117 -25.90 13.46 -4.80
C ILE A 117 -27.19 14.06 -4.31
N SER A 118 -28.29 13.31 -4.35
CA SER A 118 -29.57 13.73 -3.77
C SER A 118 -29.58 13.43 -2.27
N THR A 119 -29.79 14.46 -1.44
CA THR A 119 -29.86 14.34 0.02
C THR A 119 -30.65 15.50 0.64
N ASP A 120 -31.39 15.19 1.70
CA ASP A 120 -32.11 16.15 2.54
C ASP A 120 -31.19 16.98 3.45
N ARG A 121 -29.92 16.59 3.61
CA ARG A 121 -28.93 17.21 4.51
C ARG A 121 -27.71 17.76 3.76
N ALA A 122 -27.96 18.49 2.67
CA ALA A 122 -26.92 18.92 1.74
C ALA A 122 -25.75 19.69 2.38
N GLU A 123 -26.01 20.63 3.32
CA GLU A 123 -24.94 21.41 3.96
C GLU A 123 -24.03 20.56 4.85
N GLU A 124 -24.63 19.73 5.71
CA GLU A 124 -23.89 18.89 6.65
C GLU A 124 -23.08 17.81 5.93
N GLU A 125 -23.71 17.13 4.96
CA GLU A 125 -23.06 16.07 4.20
C GLU A 125 -21.98 16.63 3.26
N ALA A 126 -22.14 17.84 2.72
CA ALA A 126 -21.09 18.49 1.93
C ALA A 126 -19.85 18.78 2.76
N SER A 127 -20.00 19.20 4.03
CA SER A 127 -18.86 19.38 4.93
C SER A 127 -18.11 18.07 5.17
N PHE A 128 -18.84 16.99 5.45
CA PHE A 128 -18.23 15.66 5.60
C PHE A 128 -17.53 15.20 4.31
N LEU A 129 -18.17 15.41 3.16
CA LEU A 129 -17.66 14.97 1.87
C LEU A 129 -16.32 15.61 1.52
N LYS A 130 -16.08 16.87 1.89
CA LYS A 130 -14.78 17.55 1.64
C LYS A 130 -13.61 16.78 2.25
N ASP A 131 -13.78 16.28 3.47
CA ASP A 131 -12.75 15.54 4.21
C ASP A 131 -12.81 14.01 3.98
N MET A 132 -13.82 13.53 3.25
CA MET A 132 -13.98 12.11 2.96
C MET A 132 -12.77 11.59 2.20
N VAL A 133 -12.25 10.45 2.65
CA VAL A 133 -11.04 9.88 2.09
C VAL A 133 -11.38 8.97 0.93
N VAL A 134 -10.93 9.38 -0.24
CA VAL A 134 -11.19 8.73 -1.52
C VAL A 134 -10.19 7.61 -1.77
N ALA A 135 -8.92 7.86 -1.49
CA ALA A 135 -7.89 6.84 -1.59
C ALA A 135 -6.90 6.97 -0.43
N ASP A 136 -6.53 5.83 0.12
CA ASP A 136 -5.37 5.72 0.98
C ASP A 136 -4.41 4.71 0.34
N PRO A 137 -3.51 5.17 -0.56
CA PRO A 137 -2.53 4.30 -1.21
C PRO A 137 -1.70 3.52 -0.20
N ARG A 138 -1.47 4.08 1.01
CA ARG A 138 -0.64 3.47 2.05
C ARG A 138 -1.35 2.31 2.74
N HIS A 139 -2.67 2.38 2.90
CA HIS A 139 -3.44 1.30 3.52
C HIS A 139 -3.44 0.04 2.65
N ARG A 140 -3.81 0.16 1.36
CA ARG A 140 -3.72 -0.98 0.42
C ARG A 140 -2.30 -1.48 0.25
N LEU A 141 -1.32 -0.58 0.30
CA LEU A 141 0.07 -0.97 0.19
C LEU A 141 0.52 -1.85 1.36
N HIS A 142 0.06 -1.58 2.59
CA HIS A 142 0.37 -2.43 3.73
C HIS A 142 -0.14 -3.86 3.52
N GLU A 143 -1.42 -4.02 3.16
CA GLU A 143 -2.03 -5.33 2.91
C GLU A 143 -1.30 -6.07 1.79
N ASN A 144 -0.97 -5.38 0.70
CA ASN A 144 -0.22 -5.95 -0.41
C ASN A 144 1.22 -6.32 -0.02
N LEU A 145 1.90 -5.57 0.86
CA LEU A 145 3.24 -5.89 1.35
C LEU A 145 3.22 -7.13 2.26
N VAL A 146 2.18 -7.28 3.09
CA VAL A 146 2.00 -8.48 3.91
C VAL A 146 1.71 -9.69 3.03
N ASP A 147 0.79 -9.57 2.05
CA ASP A 147 0.51 -10.64 1.08
C ASP A 147 1.78 -11.02 0.29
N PHE A 148 2.51 -10.01 -0.20
CA PHE A 148 3.78 -10.18 -0.87
C PHE A 148 4.79 -10.96 -0.02
N ALA A 149 5.01 -10.53 1.23
CA ALA A 149 5.93 -11.18 2.16
C ALA A 149 5.58 -12.64 2.37
N ILE A 150 4.28 -12.94 2.56
CA ILE A 150 3.78 -14.30 2.77
C ILE A 150 4.02 -15.18 1.53
N ARG A 151 3.80 -14.66 0.32
CA ARG A 151 3.96 -15.43 -0.93
C ARG A 151 5.40 -15.80 -1.24
N ILE A 152 6.34 -14.92 -0.89
CA ILE A 152 7.77 -15.17 -1.11
C ILE A 152 8.41 -15.96 0.02
N THR A 153 7.74 -16.09 1.17
CA THR A 153 8.26 -16.84 2.32
C THR A 153 8.27 -18.34 2.00
N PRO A 154 9.33 -19.09 2.35
CA PRO A 154 9.37 -20.53 2.14
C PRO A 154 8.20 -21.26 2.82
N GLU A 155 7.80 -22.38 2.21
CA GLU A 155 6.76 -23.23 2.78
C GLU A 155 7.18 -23.76 4.15
N GLY A 156 6.23 -23.84 5.10
CA GLY A 156 6.50 -24.26 6.48
C GLY A 156 6.79 -23.12 7.46
N PHE A 157 7.19 -21.94 6.96
CA PHE A 157 7.53 -20.78 7.80
C PHE A 157 6.25 -20.04 8.24
N ARG A 158 5.64 -20.55 9.30
CA ARG A 158 4.30 -20.14 9.77
C ARG A 158 4.34 -19.16 10.93
N VAL A 159 5.43 -19.11 11.69
CA VAL A 159 5.60 -18.13 12.77
C VAL A 159 6.15 -16.85 12.16
N ARG A 160 5.38 -15.76 12.24
CA ARG A 160 5.62 -14.53 11.47
C ARG A 160 5.52 -13.30 12.35
N TYR A 161 6.43 -12.36 12.13
CA TYR A 161 6.40 -11.02 12.69
C TYR A 161 6.55 -10.02 11.54
N HIS A 162 5.81 -8.93 11.59
CA HIS A 162 6.01 -7.82 10.67
C HIS A 162 5.74 -6.50 11.37
N LEU A 163 6.39 -5.45 10.88
CA LEU A 163 6.18 -4.09 11.34
C LEU A 163 6.13 -3.18 10.12
N TYR A 164 5.08 -2.37 10.05
CA TYR A 164 4.93 -1.33 9.05
C TYR A 164 4.83 0.04 9.72
N LYS A 165 5.81 0.91 9.49
CA LYS A 165 5.85 2.25 10.09
C LYS A 165 6.39 3.28 9.11
N GLY A 166 5.55 4.25 8.75
CA GLY A 166 5.91 5.27 7.76
C GLY A 166 6.14 4.64 6.39
N ASN A 167 7.36 4.76 5.86
CA ASN A 167 7.79 4.16 4.60
C ASN A 167 8.64 2.89 4.79
N LYS A 168 8.65 2.32 6.01
CA LYS A 168 9.52 1.19 6.37
C LYS A 168 8.68 -0.04 6.65
N PHE A 169 9.10 -1.17 6.11
CA PHE A 169 8.46 -2.46 6.34
C PHE A 169 9.52 -3.51 6.64
N ILE A 170 9.31 -4.28 7.71
CA ILE A 170 10.09 -5.49 7.99
C ILE A 170 9.17 -6.68 8.14
N PHE A 171 9.68 -7.85 7.76
CA PHE A 171 9.00 -9.12 7.89
C PHE A 171 10.01 -10.20 8.26
N VAL A 172 9.69 -10.99 9.28
CA VAL A 172 10.51 -12.08 9.79
C VAL A 172 9.63 -13.31 9.89
N ALA A 173 10.11 -14.43 9.36
CA ALA A 173 9.39 -15.70 9.47
C ALA A 173 10.34 -16.86 9.76
N SER A 174 9.82 -17.83 10.51
CA SER A 174 10.50 -19.09 10.81
C SER A 174 9.52 -20.25 10.89
N GLU A 175 10.04 -21.47 10.83
CA GLU A 175 9.27 -22.69 11.08
C GLU A 175 8.87 -22.82 12.55
N GLU A 176 9.81 -22.54 13.45
CA GLU A 176 9.62 -22.58 14.90
C GLU A 176 9.46 -21.18 15.52
N ALA A 177 9.48 -21.09 16.85
CA ALA A 177 9.33 -19.83 17.57
C ALA A 177 10.38 -18.79 17.16
N LEU A 178 9.93 -17.56 16.90
CA LEU A 178 10.81 -16.44 16.57
C LEU A 178 11.62 -16.01 17.79
N LYS A 179 12.94 -15.90 17.60
CA LYS A 179 13.83 -15.28 18.59
C LYS A 179 13.84 -13.77 18.44
N HIS A 180 13.94 -13.05 19.57
CA HIS A 180 13.96 -11.58 19.55
C HIS A 180 15.15 -11.03 18.75
N GLU A 181 16.32 -11.68 18.87
CA GLU A 181 17.53 -11.34 18.11
C GLU A 181 17.31 -11.30 16.59
N TRP A 182 16.45 -12.16 16.03
CA TRP A 182 16.17 -12.17 14.60
C TRP A 182 15.33 -10.97 14.15
N ILE A 183 14.52 -10.41 15.05
CA ILE A 183 13.78 -9.18 14.80
C ILE A 183 14.76 -7.99 14.82
N GLU A 184 15.62 -7.92 15.85
CA GLU A 184 16.65 -6.88 15.98
C GLU A 184 17.64 -6.88 14.81
N GLU A 185 18.05 -8.06 14.33
CA GLU A 185 18.88 -8.21 13.13
C GLU A 185 18.18 -7.64 11.89
N THR A 186 16.86 -7.85 11.75
CA THR A 186 16.07 -7.34 10.62
C THR A 186 15.91 -5.81 10.70
N GLU A 187 15.77 -5.26 11.91
CA GLU A 187 15.78 -3.82 12.13
C GLU A 187 17.15 -3.20 11.79
N THR A 188 18.24 -3.85 12.19
CA THR A 188 19.61 -3.46 11.80
C THR A 188 19.80 -3.54 10.29
N MET A 189 19.24 -4.57 9.65
CA MET A 189 19.25 -4.71 8.19
C MET A 189 18.52 -3.56 7.50
N LEU A 190 17.37 -3.14 8.04
CA LEU A 190 16.60 -1.99 7.56
C LEU A 190 17.39 -0.69 7.71
N GLU A 191 18.06 -0.47 8.83
CA GLU A 191 18.92 0.71 9.06
C GLU A 191 20.05 0.81 8.03
N LYS A 192 20.77 -0.29 7.80
CA LYS A 192 21.81 -0.36 6.75
C LYS A 192 21.25 -0.08 5.36
N LEU A 193 20.04 -0.59 5.07
CA LEU A 193 19.36 -0.35 3.79
C LEU A 193 18.99 1.13 3.60
N MET A 194 18.73 1.86 4.69
CA MET A 194 18.54 3.33 4.65
C MET A 194 19.85 4.06 4.36
N GLU A 195 20.95 3.66 5.01
CA GLU A 195 22.27 4.27 4.87
C GLU A 195 22.89 4.09 3.48
N GLY A 196 22.65 2.94 2.84
CA GLY A 196 23.08 2.65 1.46
C GLY A 196 22.47 3.55 0.37
N GLY A 197 21.71 4.57 0.78
CA GLY A 197 21.07 5.57 -0.08
C GLY A 197 21.79 6.89 -0.26
N LYS A 198 22.99 7.05 0.29
CA LYS A 198 23.76 8.29 0.16
C LYS A 198 24.67 8.21 -1.06
N THR A 199 24.21 8.69 -2.23
CA THR A 199 24.53 10.01 -2.81
C THR A 199 23.66 10.25 -4.02
#